data_AF-A0A7S2EZN8-F1
#
_entry.id   AF-A0A7S2EZN8-F1
#
_cell.length_a   1.000
_cell.length_b   1.000
_cell.length_c   1.000
_cell.angle_alpha   90.00
_cell.angle_beta   90.00
_cell.angle_gamma   90.00
#
_symmetry.space_group_name_H-M   'P 1'
#
loop_
_entity.id
_entity.type
_entity.pdbx_description
1 polymer ?
#
loop_
_entity_poly.entity_id
_entity_poly.type
_entity_poly.pdbx_seq_one_letter_code
_entity_poly.pdbx_strand_id
1 'polypeptide(L)'
;AAQAPPPPEPIPAPKGKRASLQVALESYERVDQHGPGSEYRPHRCTDCSCCFLFLAAIASFVMITLYAHEHGDTRKLHHGLDFHGNICGVDASVADKPFLYWCPDSPEDDPGIGERIDISEAAAAPP
;
A
#
# COMPACT_ATOMS: atom_id res chain seq x y z
N ALA A 1 -9.67 -16.75 33.48
CA ALA A 1 -11.03 -16.80 34.06
C ALA A 1 -11.72 -15.49 33.75
N ALA A 2 -12.60 -15.47 32.74
CA ALA A 2 -13.36 -14.26 32.41
C ALA A 2 -14.47 -14.10 33.46
N GLN A 3 -14.43 -13.00 34.21
CA GLN A 3 -15.43 -12.66 35.20
C GLN A 3 -16.76 -12.41 34.46
N ALA A 4 -17.83 -13.08 34.89
CA ALA A 4 -19.16 -12.85 34.34
C ALA A 4 -19.60 -11.38 34.58
N PRO A 5 -20.25 -10.72 33.60
CA PRO A 5 -20.78 -9.38 33.82
C PRO A 5 -21.87 -9.42 34.92
N PRO A 6 -22.01 -8.36 35.73
CA PRO A 6 -23.03 -8.31 36.76
C PRO A 6 -24.43 -8.38 36.12
N PRO A 7 -25.41 -8.98 36.82
CA PRO A 7 -26.77 -9.10 36.30
C PRO A 7 -27.37 -7.70 36.06
N PRO A 8 -28.14 -7.51 34.96
CA PRO A 8 -28.76 -6.23 34.68
C PRO A 8 -29.79 -5.88 35.78
N GLU A 9 -29.79 -4.61 36.22
CA GLU A 9 -30.79 -4.14 37.18
C GLU A 9 -32.21 -4.21 36.60
N PRO A 10 -33.24 -4.45 37.43
CA PRO A 10 -34.62 -4.57 36.96
C PRO A 10 -35.13 -3.23 36.42
N ILE A 11 -35.47 -3.18 35.14
CA ILE A 11 -36.11 -2.01 34.53
C ILE A 11 -37.54 -1.88 35.09
N PRO A 12 -37.97 -0.69 35.57
CA PRO A 12 -39.29 -0.52 36.15
C PRO A 12 -40.40 -0.78 35.13
N ALA A 13 -41.33 -1.69 35.47
CA ALA A 13 -42.44 -2.07 34.61
C ALA A 13 -43.40 -0.89 34.34
N PRO A 14 -43.83 -0.67 33.08
CA PRO A 14 -44.81 0.38 32.77
C PRO A 14 -46.20 0.00 33.29
N LYS A 15 -46.81 0.90 34.08
CA LYS A 15 -48.15 0.72 34.64
C LYS A 15 -49.22 1.13 33.60
N GLY A 16 -49.77 0.18 32.85
CA GLY A 16 -50.88 0.47 31.92
C GLY A 16 -51.38 -0.72 31.12
N LYS A 17 -52.69 -0.96 31.21
CA LYS A 17 -53.62 -1.85 30.46
C LYS A 17 -53.00 -2.96 29.59
N ARG A 18 -53.13 -4.19 30.09
CA ARG A 18 -53.00 -5.56 29.52
C ARG A 18 -52.85 -5.74 27.99
N ALA A 19 -53.48 -4.93 27.14
CA ALA A 19 -53.33 -5.01 25.69
C ALA A 19 -51.92 -4.58 25.20
N SER A 20 -51.31 -3.57 25.82
CA SER A 20 -49.93 -3.16 25.48
C SER A 20 -48.89 -4.15 25.99
N LEU A 21 -49.18 -4.85 27.10
CA LEU A 21 -48.32 -5.90 27.64
C LEU A 21 -48.26 -7.10 26.69
N GLN A 22 -49.38 -7.51 26.10
CA GLN A 22 -49.40 -8.63 25.15
C GLN A 22 -48.60 -8.32 23.89
N VAL A 23 -48.77 -7.12 23.32
CA VAL A 23 -47.99 -6.68 22.16
C VAL A 23 -46.49 -6.56 22.49
N ALA A 24 -46.16 -6.06 23.69
CA ALA A 24 -44.77 -5.96 24.15
C ALA A 24 -44.12 -7.35 24.37
N LEU A 25 -44.87 -8.32 24.92
CA LEU A 25 -44.40 -9.69 25.10
C LEU A 25 -44.25 -10.43 23.77
N GLU A 26 -45.17 -10.24 22.82
CA GLU A 26 -45.01 -10.76 21.44
C GLU A 26 -43.80 -10.17 20.73
N SER A 27 -43.47 -8.89 20.99
CA SER A 27 -42.25 -8.27 20.45
C SER A 27 -40.97 -8.71 21.16
N TYR A 28 -41.05 -9.06 22.45
CA TYR A 28 -39.92 -9.63 23.22
C TYR A 28 -39.61 -11.05 22.74
N GLU A 29 -40.64 -11.87 22.51
CA GLU A 29 -40.51 -13.25 22.04
C GLU A 29 -39.91 -13.34 20.61
N ARG A 30 -40.02 -12.27 19.82
CA ARG A 30 -39.40 -12.19 18.48
C ARG A 30 -37.89 -11.91 18.50
N VAL A 31 -37.34 -11.32 19.57
CA VAL A 31 -35.91 -10.96 19.65
C VAL A 31 -35.06 -12.15 20.09
N ASP A 32 -35.64 -13.11 20.82
CA ASP A 32 -34.93 -14.30 21.30
C ASP A 32 -34.96 -15.48 20.32
N GLN A 33 -35.49 -15.29 19.12
CA GLN A 33 -35.41 -16.29 18.05
C GLN A 33 -34.05 -16.25 17.34
N HIS A 34 -32.96 -16.34 18.11
CA HIS A 34 -31.67 -16.76 17.58
C HIS A 34 -31.80 -18.25 17.29
N GLY A 35 -32.13 -18.57 16.03
CA GLY A 35 -32.26 -19.94 15.54
C GLY A 35 -31.04 -20.79 15.92
N PRO A 36 -31.19 -22.13 15.98
CA PRO A 36 -30.11 -23.04 16.36
C PRO A 36 -28.86 -22.66 15.58
N GLY A 37 -27.86 -22.25 16.36
CA GLY A 37 -26.67 -21.55 15.89
C GLY A 37 -26.01 -22.28 14.74
N SER A 38 -25.43 -21.48 13.85
CA SER A 38 -24.53 -21.92 12.79
C SER A 38 -23.77 -23.16 13.25
N GLU A 39 -23.89 -24.24 12.47
CA GLU A 39 -23.08 -25.43 12.63
C GLU A 39 -21.63 -24.99 12.82
N TYR A 40 -21.09 -25.18 14.04
CA TYR A 40 -19.73 -24.79 14.38
C TYR A 40 -18.79 -25.69 13.60
N ARG A 41 -18.45 -25.29 12.38
CA ARG A 41 -17.38 -25.92 11.61
C ARG A 41 -16.07 -25.56 12.32
N PRO A 42 -15.28 -26.54 12.78
CA PRO A 42 -14.00 -26.24 13.39
C PRO A 42 -13.13 -25.51 12.37
N HIS A 43 -12.72 -24.29 12.71
CA HIS A 43 -11.79 -23.54 11.88
C HIS A 43 -10.45 -24.28 11.84
N ARG A 44 -10.02 -24.68 10.64
CA ARG A 44 -8.66 -25.18 10.43
C ARG A 44 -7.75 -23.96 10.31
N CYS A 45 -6.65 -23.94 11.06
CA CYS A 45 -5.68 -22.86 11.00
C CYS A 45 -5.00 -22.85 9.63
N THR A 46 -5.45 -21.97 8.73
CA THR A 46 -4.87 -21.75 7.40
C THR A 46 -3.64 -20.84 7.44
N ASP A 47 -3.39 -20.24 8.60
CA ASP A 47 -2.36 -19.21 8.75
C ASP A 47 -0.95 -19.77 8.72
N CYS A 48 -0.75 -21.03 9.14
CA CYS A 48 0.57 -21.65 9.13
C CYS A 48 1.16 -21.70 7.71
N SER A 49 0.39 -22.16 6.72
CA SER A 49 0.88 -22.23 5.33
C SER A 49 1.11 -20.85 4.72
N CYS A 50 0.25 -19.86 5.01
CA CYS A 50 0.44 -18.52 4.46
C CYS A 50 1.63 -17.80 5.11
N CYS A 51 1.90 -18.04 6.40
CA CYS A 51 3.10 -17.53 7.08
C CYS A 51 4.39 -18.04 6.43
N PHE A 52 4.47 -19.33 6.08
CA PHE A 52 5.67 -19.86 5.40
C PHE A 52 5.90 -19.21 4.02
N LEU A 53 4.83 -19.03 3.23
CA LEU A 53 4.91 -18.35 1.94
C LEU A 53 5.34 -16.88 2.10
N PHE A 54 4.79 -16.19 3.10
CA PHE A 54 5.15 -14.82 3.40
C PHE A 54 6.61 -14.67 3.82
N LEU A 55 7.10 -15.55 4.69
CA LEU A 55 8.51 -15.56 5.11
C LEU A 55 9.44 -15.87 3.92
N ALA A 56 9.06 -16.80 3.04
CA ALA A 56 9.81 -17.08 1.82
C ALA A 56 9.87 -15.86 0.89
N ALA A 57 8.75 -15.15 0.73
CA ALA A 57 8.71 -13.90 -0.03
C ALA A 57 9.65 -12.85 0.56
N ILE A 58 9.57 -12.58 1.87
CA ILE A 58 10.49 -11.64 2.55
C ILE A 58 11.95 -12.06 2.34
N ALA A 59 12.27 -13.34 2.56
CA ALA A 59 13.63 -13.83 2.37
C ALA A 59 14.13 -13.58 0.94
N SER A 60 13.29 -13.81 -0.08
CA SER A 60 13.64 -13.53 -1.48
C SER A 60 13.90 -12.04 -1.74
N PHE A 61 13.09 -11.14 -1.18
CA PHE A 61 13.29 -9.69 -1.30
C PHE A 61 14.60 -9.25 -0.65
N VAL A 62 14.90 -9.77 0.55
CA VAL A 62 16.15 -9.48 1.24
C VAL A 62 17.34 -9.95 0.40
N MET A 63 17.30 -11.17 -0.14
CA MET A 63 18.37 -11.70 -0.99
C MET A 63 18.60 -10.86 -2.25
N ILE A 64 17.52 -10.48 -2.95
CA ILE A 64 17.61 -9.61 -4.13
C ILE A 64 18.19 -8.24 -3.77
N THR A 65 17.79 -7.69 -2.63
CA THR A 65 18.25 -6.38 -2.16
C THR A 65 19.74 -6.40 -1.84
N LEU A 66 20.22 -7.43 -1.14
CA LEU A 66 21.65 -7.60 -0.84
C LEU A 66 22.47 -7.79 -2.11
N TYR A 67 22.00 -8.64 -3.03
CA TYR A 67 22.65 -8.83 -4.32
C TYR A 67 22.73 -7.51 -5.12
N ALA A 68 21.64 -6.75 -5.17
CA ALA A 68 21.60 -5.46 -5.82
C ALA A 68 22.48 -4.41 -5.14
N HIS A 69 22.66 -4.47 -3.82
CA HIS A 69 23.57 -3.58 -3.10
C HIS A 69 25.05 -3.90 -3.38
N GLU A 70 25.40 -5.18 -3.51
CA GLU A 70 26.78 -5.60 -3.76
C GLU A 70 27.20 -5.45 -5.23
N HIS A 71 26.29 -5.69 -6.18
CA HIS A 71 26.60 -5.73 -7.61
C HIS A 71 25.97 -4.58 -8.40
N GLY A 72 25.03 -3.86 -7.82
CA GLY A 72 24.34 -2.74 -8.46
C GLY A 72 25.12 -1.44 -8.32
N ASP A 73 25.10 -0.65 -9.39
CA ASP A 73 25.60 0.71 -9.37
C ASP A 73 24.44 1.68 -9.05
N THR A 74 24.37 2.15 -7.80
CA THR A 74 23.31 3.07 -7.34
C THR A 74 23.31 4.41 -8.08
N ARG A 75 24.42 4.78 -8.73
CA ARG A 75 24.51 6.01 -9.51
C ARG A 75 23.56 5.98 -10.72
N LYS A 76 23.25 4.79 -11.24
CA LYS A 76 22.26 4.61 -12.32
C LYS A 76 20.83 4.97 -11.91
N LEU A 77 20.55 5.07 -10.61
CA LEU A 77 19.22 5.47 -10.12
C LEU A 77 19.08 6.99 -10.01
N HIS A 78 20.17 7.69 -9.70
CA HIS A 78 20.18 9.13 -9.48
C HIS A 78 20.63 9.93 -10.71
N HIS A 79 21.36 9.30 -11.64
CA HIS A 79 21.83 9.90 -12.88
C HIS A 79 21.11 9.30 -14.09
N GLY A 80 20.89 10.13 -15.11
CA GLY A 80 20.37 9.68 -16.40
C GLY A 80 21.40 8.87 -17.18
N LEU A 81 20.90 8.04 -18.10
CA LEU A 81 21.69 7.27 -19.06
C LEU A 81 21.52 7.86 -20.45
N ASP A 82 22.59 7.94 -21.21
CA ASP A 82 22.52 8.27 -22.64
C ASP A 82 22.14 7.04 -23.49
N PHE A 83 21.99 7.23 -24.80
CA PHE A 83 21.63 6.14 -25.72
C PHE A 83 22.74 5.08 -25.89
N HIS A 84 23.97 5.39 -25.49
CA HIS A 84 25.09 4.46 -25.47
C HIS A 84 25.23 3.72 -24.13
N GLY A 85 24.39 4.06 -23.14
CA GLY A 85 24.43 3.49 -21.80
C GLY A 85 25.45 4.12 -20.86
N ASN A 86 26.02 5.28 -21.20
CA ASN A 86 26.90 6.04 -20.32
C ASN A 86 26.08 6.80 -19.27
N ILE A 87 26.61 6.86 -18.05
CA ILE A 87 26.03 7.57 -16.91
C ILE A 87 26.49 9.03 -16.94
N CYS A 88 25.53 9.95 -17.15
CA CYS A 88 25.76 11.39 -17.17
C CYS A 88 26.48 11.89 -15.90
N GLY A 89 27.61 12.60 -16.08
CA GLY A 89 28.42 13.13 -14.98
C GLY A 89 29.31 12.12 -14.25
N VAL A 90 29.36 10.85 -14.71
CA VAL A 90 30.15 9.78 -14.08
C VAL A 90 31.14 9.16 -15.07
N ASP A 91 30.67 8.77 -16.25
CA ASP A 91 31.54 8.15 -17.26
C ASP A 91 32.40 9.20 -17.97
N ALA A 92 33.63 8.82 -18.34
CA ALA A 92 34.64 9.78 -18.84
C ALA A 92 34.20 10.56 -20.08
N SER A 93 33.37 9.97 -20.94
CA SER A 93 32.82 10.59 -22.16
C SER A 93 31.74 11.65 -21.88
N VAL A 94 31.15 11.63 -20.68
CA VAL A 94 30.00 12.48 -20.30
C VAL A 94 30.19 13.11 -18.91
N ALA A 95 31.44 13.20 -18.42
CA ALA A 95 31.75 13.74 -17.10
C ALA A 95 31.39 15.24 -16.99
N ASP A 96 31.46 15.98 -18.10
CA ASP A 96 31.07 17.39 -18.23
C ASP A 96 29.56 17.60 -18.40
N LYS A 97 28.79 16.52 -18.57
CA LYS A 97 27.36 16.53 -18.87
C LYS A 97 26.56 15.88 -17.73
N PRO A 98 26.28 16.59 -16.63
CA PRO A 98 25.67 16.02 -15.42
C PRO A 98 24.16 15.74 -15.53
N PHE A 99 23.47 16.32 -16.53
CA PHE A 99 22.02 16.22 -16.69
C PHE A 99 21.64 15.56 -18.01
N LEU A 100 20.56 14.78 -17.99
CA LEU A 100 19.90 14.25 -19.18
C LEU A 100 18.79 15.20 -19.60
N TYR A 101 18.75 15.55 -20.89
CA TYR A 101 17.72 16.43 -21.45
C TYR A 101 16.72 15.61 -22.27
N TRP A 102 15.43 15.94 -22.14
CA TRP A 102 14.38 15.40 -22.99
C TRP A 102 13.89 16.48 -23.96
N CYS A 103 13.75 16.16 -25.24
CA CYS A 103 13.18 17.10 -26.20
C CYS A 103 11.67 17.19 -25.97
N PRO A 104 11.10 18.40 -25.76
CA PRO A 104 9.67 18.58 -25.79
C PRO A 104 9.17 18.46 -27.24
N ASP A 105 8.05 17.74 -27.44
CA ASP A 105 7.42 17.58 -28.77
C ASP A 105 6.83 18.89 -29.31
N SER A 106 6.58 19.86 -28.43
CA SER A 106 6.02 21.18 -28.74
C SER A 106 6.50 22.22 -27.72
N PRO A 107 6.91 23.43 -28.14
CA PRO A 107 7.38 24.50 -27.24
C PRO A 107 6.28 25.14 -26.38
N GLU A 108 5.04 24.62 -26.41
CA GLU A 108 3.86 25.26 -25.81
C GLU A 108 3.35 24.56 -24.54
N ASP A 109 3.83 23.36 -24.20
CA ASP A 109 3.18 22.52 -23.18
C ASP A 109 3.80 22.57 -21.76
N ASP A 110 4.83 23.38 -21.50
CA ASP A 110 5.47 23.41 -20.17
C ASP A 110 5.66 24.82 -19.59
N PRO A 111 4.79 25.28 -18.66
CA PRO A 111 4.90 26.60 -18.02
C PRO A 111 6.01 26.68 -16.95
N GLY A 112 6.86 25.66 -16.81
CA GLY A 112 7.76 25.52 -15.67
C GLY A 112 9.27 25.67 -15.91
N ILE A 113 9.77 25.60 -17.16
CA ILE A 113 11.21 25.61 -17.42
C ILE A 113 11.61 26.94 -18.08
N GLY A 114 11.62 27.99 -17.27
CA GLY A 114 12.20 29.27 -17.62
C GLY A 114 13.72 29.21 -17.67
N GLU A 115 14.27 28.87 -18.84
CA GLU A 115 15.38 29.54 -19.53
C GLU A 115 15.65 28.70 -20.80
N ARG A 116 15.53 29.30 -21.98
CA ARG A 116 15.85 28.61 -23.24
C ARG A 116 17.35 28.30 -23.23
N ILE A 117 17.71 27.06 -22.92
CA ILE A 117 19.05 26.57 -23.22
C ILE A 117 19.08 26.40 -24.74
N ASP A 118 19.81 27.28 -25.43
CA ASP A 118 20.07 27.17 -26.86
C ASP A 118 20.83 25.86 -27.12
N ILE A 119 20.07 24.86 -27.57
CA ILE A 119 20.50 23.51 -27.93
C ILE A 119 21.56 23.50 -29.05
N SER A 120 21.80 24.65 -29.70
CA SER A 120 22.91 24.86 -30.64
C SER A 120 24.29 24.92 -29.99
N GLU A 121 24.38 25.23 -28.68
CA GLU A 121 25.67 25.24 -27.95
C GLU A 121 26.01 23.84 -27.40
N ALA A 122 25.00 23.05 -27.02
CA ALA A 122 25.21 21.67 -26.51
C ALA A 122 25.69 20.70 -27.61
N ALA A 123 25.36 20.96 -28.88
CA ALA A 123 25.85 20.19 -30.02
C ALA A 123 27.30 20.53 -30.42
N ALA A 124 27.89 21.59 -29.86
CA ALA A 124 29.24 22.05 -30.18
C ALA A 124 30.34 21.49 -29.25
N ALA A 125 29.99 20.65 -28.27
CA ALA A 125 31.00 19.95 -27.48
C ALA A 125 31.80 18.98 -28.38
N PRO A 126 33.14 19.11 -28.46
CA PRO A 126 33.96 18.36 -29.41
C PRO A 126 33.96 16.84 -29.13
N PRO A 127 34.25 16.02 -30.15
CA PRO A 127 34.22 14.54 -30.08
C PRO A 127 35.29 13.95 -29.16
#